data_AF-A0A248LAU9-F1
#
_entry.id   AF-A0A248LAU9-F1
#
_cell.length_a   1.000
_cell.length_b   1.000
_cell.length_c   1.000
_cell.angle_alpha   90.00
_cell.angle_beta   90.00
_cell.angle_gamma   90.00
#
_symmetry.space_group_name_H-M   'P 1'
#
loop_
_entity.id
_entity.type
_entity.pdbx_description
1 polymer ?
#
loop_
_entity_poly.entity_id
_entity_poly.type
_entity_poly.pdbx_seq_one_letter_code
_entity_poly.pdbx_strand_id
1 'polypeptide(L)'
;MINQSIQLSFRQVRALVEHTLLLFKELDQQLANRGYEPILPDLVQTEHGLSIHQTKDSAESLVPHFLTRSYIRQNDKHVQHALVVSVQYTHPLHERFDPVVLVGDVAFKQPKQVVKLLTDKPWLLKYAAFESTIASSFEPTGERFSTQPIEEIERLDVWGHSFTEMRDVEDVTRLAEEMIKGHLEPGTP
;
A
#
# COMPACT_ATOMS: atom_id res chain seq x y z
N MET A 1 24.66 -27.96 -10.49
CA MET A 1 23.92 -27.66 -9.25
C MET A 1 23.41 -26.23 -9.35
N ILE A 2 22.14 -26.04 -9.73
CA ILE A 2 21.49 -24.74 -9.51
C ILE A 2 21.44 -24.58 -7.99
N ASN A 3 22.14 -23.56 -7.52
CA ASN A 3 22.54 -23.32 -6.14
C ASN A 3 21.32 -23.42 -5.20
N GLN A 4 21.33 -24.32 -4.21
CA GLN A 4 20.23 -24.48 -3.25
C GLN A 4 19.85 -23.14 -2.58
N SER A 5 20.83 -22.24 -2.43
CA SER A 5 20.64 -20.84 -2.02
C SER A 5 19.68 -20.07 -2.94
N ILE A 6 19.86 -20.14 -4.26
CA ILE A 6 19.00 -19.44 -5.23
C ILE A 6 17.57 -20.01 -5.17
N GLN A 7 17.44 -21.33 -5.08
CA GLN A 7 16.12 -21.97 -4.92
C GLN A 7 15.42 -21.57 -3.62
N LEU A 8 16.16 -21.42 -2.52
CA LEU A 8 15.63 -20.94 -1.25
C LEU A 8 15.16 -19.48 -1.35
N SER A 9 15.96 -18.61 -1.98
CA SER A 9 15.60 -17.20 -2.21
C SER A 9 14.33 -17.06 -3.04
N PHE A 10 14.18 -17.83 -4.14
CA PHE A 10 12.95 -17.80 -4.94
C PHE A 10 11.73 -18.30 -4.15
N ARG A 11 11.87 -19.35 -3.33
CA ARG A 11 10.78 -19.83 -2.48
C ARG A 11 10.39 -18.80 -1.43
N GLN A 12 11.36 -18.11 -0.83
CA GLN A 12 11.11 -17.07 0.16
C GLN A 12 10.38 -15.87 -0.46
N VAL A 13 10.81 -15.41 -1.63
CA VAL A 13 10.12 -14.37 -2.39
C VAL A 13 8.69 -14.77 -2.72
N ARG A 14 8.50 -16.00 -3.23
CA ARG A 14 7.17 -16.50 -3.57
C ARG A 14 6.27 -16.58 -2.33
N ALA A 15 6.80 -17.08 -1.22
CA ALA A 15 6.06 -17.14 0.04
C ALA A 15 5.69 -15.73 0.54
N LEU A 16 6.56 -14.74 0.36
CA LEU A 16 6.30 -13.35 0.70
C LEU A 16 5.13 -12.78 -0.11
N VAL A 17 5.15 -12.98 -1.43
CA VAL A 17 4.06 -12.57 -2.32
C VAL A 17 2.76 -13.32 -1.99
N GLU A 18 2.81 -14.63 -1.80
CA GLU A 18 1.64 -15.45 -1.42
C GLU A 18 1.04 -14.96 -0.09
N HIS A 19 1.89 -14.61 0.88
CA HIS A 19 1.44 -14.07 2.16
C HIS A 19 0.76 -12.70 2.00
N THR A 20 1.31 -11.81 1.18
CA THR A 20 0.68 -10.53 0.87
C THR A 20 -0.68 -10.69 0.19
N LEU A 21 -0.83 -11.67 -0.71
CA LEU A 21 -2.13 -11.95 -1.34
C LEU A 21 -3.16 -12.45 -0.31
N LEU A 22 -2.73 -13.26 0.66
CA LEU A 22 -3.60 -13.69 1.77
C LEU A 22 -3.98 -12.52 2.67
N LEU A 23 -3.03 -11.64 3.00
CA LEU A 23 -3.30 -10.40 3.74
C LEU A 23 -4.37 -9.56 3.03
N PHE A 24 -4.23 -9.34 1.72
CA PHE A 24 -5.22 -8.59 0.95
C PHE A 24 -6.59 -9.24 0.90
N LYS A 25 -6.64 -10.57 0.77
CA LYS A 25 -7.91 -11.30 0.81
C LYS A 25 -8.61 -11.15 2.15
N GLU A 26 -7.87 -11.21 3.25
CA GLU A 26 -8.42 -11.02 4.59
C GLU A 26 -8.88 -9.56 4.78
N LEU A 27 -8.09 -8.58 4.33
CA LEU A 27 -8.51 -7.18 4.33
C LEU A 27 -9.79 -6.94 3.51
N ASP A 28 -9.93 -7.54 2.32
CA ASP A 28 -11.16 -7.46 1.52
C ASP A 28 -12.37 -7.89 2.36
N GLN A 29 -12.24 -9.02 3.08
CA GLN A 29 -13.32 -9.57 3.90
C GLN A 29 -13.64 -8.67 5.10
N GLN A 30 -12.62 -8.16 5.80
CA GLN A 30 -12.81 -7.29 6.97
C GLN A 30 -13.41 -5.94 6.58
N LEU A 31 -12.95 -5.36 5.48
CA LEU A 31 -13.38 -4.04 4.99
C LEU A 31 -14.75 -4.08 4.29
N ALA A 32 -15.10 -5.18 3.62
CA ALA A 32 -16.43 -5.39 3.03
C ALA A 32 -17.54 -5.29 4.08
N ASN A 33 -17.32 -5.86 5.28
CA ASN A 33 -18.27 -5.75 6.40
C ASN A 33 -18.48 -4.30 6.89
N ARG A 34 -17.59 -3.39 6.52
CA ARG A 34 -17.64 -1.96 6.87
C ARG A 34 -18.05 -1.08 5.68
N GLY A 35 -18.46 -1.70 4.58
CA GLY A 35 -18.93 -1.03 3.37
C GLY A 35 -17.82 -0.50 2.48
N TYR A 36 -16.60 -1.04 2.57
CA TYR A 36 -15.52 -0.73 1.62
C TYR A 36 -15.32 -1.87 0.63
N GLU A 37 -15.04 -1.53 -0.62
CA GLU A 37 -14.75 -2.49 -1.69
C GLU A 37 -13.42 -2.17 -2.36
N PRO A 38 -12.66 -3.19 -2.79
CA PRO A 38 -11.46 -2.99 -3.59
C PRO A 38 -11.82 -2.38 -4.95
N ILE A 39 -11.04 -1.38 -5.39
CA ILE A 39 -11.22 -0.73 -6.71
C ILE A 39 -11.03 -1.73 -7.85
N LEU A 40 -10.09 -2.67 -7.69
CA LEU A 40 -9.79 -3.74 -8.64
C LEU A 40 -9.80 -5.09 -7.89
N PRO A 41 -10.96 -5.75 -7.72
CA PRO A 41 -11.08 -6.95 -6.88
C PRO A 41 -10.20 -8.11 -7.37
N ASP A 42 -10.10 -8.30 -8.68
CA ASP A 42 -9.39 -9.42 -9.30
C ASP A 42 -7.90 -9.14 -9.57
N LEU A 43 -7.44 -7.93 -9.26
CA LEU A 43 -6.08 -7.51 -9.56
C LEU A 43 -5.38 -7.01 -8.30
N VAL A 44 -4.06 -7.15 -8.31
CA VAL A 44 -3.18 -6.51 -7.36
C VAL A 44 -2.24 -5.65 -8.18
N GLN A 45 -2.09 -4.40 -7.77
CA GLN A 45 -1.32 -3.45 -8.53
C GLN A 45 0.15 -3.53 -8.13
N THR A 46 1.03 -3.40 -9.11
CA THR A 46 2.48 -3.33 -8.91
C THR A 46 3.08 -2.39 -9.95
N GLU A 47 4.38 -2.15 -9.88
CA GLU A 47 5.10 -1.14 -10.68
C GLU A 47 5.24 -1.49 -12.17
N HIS A 48 4.53 -2.50 -12.69
CA HIS A 48 4.53 -2.84 -14.12
C HIS A 48 3.74 -1.79 -14.93
N GLY A 49 4.38 -0.64 -15.12
CA GLY A 49 3.92 0.50 -15.89
C GLY A 49 4.97 1.61 -15.82
N LEU A 50 5.78 1.74 -16.88
CA LEU A 50 6.84 2.74 -17.13
C LEU A 50 6.67 4.06 -16.35
N SER A 51 7.56 4.32 -15.38
CA SER A 51 7.80 5.66 -14.84
C SER A 51 9.06 6.24 -15.46
N ILE A 52 8.92 7.42 -16.06
CA ILE A 52 9.95 8.24 -16.75
C ILE A 52 11.10 8.73 -15.84
N HIS A 53 11.11 8.34 -14.56
CA HIS A 53 12.17 8.65 -13.61
C HIS A 53 13.04 7.44 -13.24
N GLN A 54 12.89 6.31 -13.95
CA GLN A 54 13.80 5.17 -13.79
C GLN A 54 15.22 5.55 -14.22
N THR A 55 16.14 5.60 -13.25
CA THR A 55 17.58 5.70 -13.50
C THR A 55 18.07 4.41 -14.16
N LYS A 56 19.25 4.45 -14.81
CA LYS A 56 19.90 3.27 -15.44
C LYS A 56 20.10 2.08 -14.48
N ASP A 57 19.97 2.30 -13.18
CA ASP A 57 20.09 1.29 -12.12
C ASP A 57 18.74 0.70 -11.66
N SER A 58 17.62 1.08 -12.31
CA SER A 58 16.32 0.45 -12.14
C SER A 58 16.33 -0.95 -12.77
N ALA A 59 16.96 -1.89 -12.09
CA ALA A 59 16.95 -3.29 -12.48
C ALA A 59 15.49 -3.76 -12.58
N GLU A 60 15.13 -4.36 -13.72
CA GLU A 60 13.95 -5.22 -13.80
C GLU A 60 14.12 -6.33 -12.77
N SER A 61 13.53 -6.16 -11.59
CA SER A 61 13.61 -7.14 -10.52
C SER A 61 12.64 -8.27 -10.81
N LEU A 62 13.09 -9.50 -10.61
CA LEU A 62 12.23 -10.70 -10.61
C LEU A 62 11.19 -10.67 -9.47
N VAL A 63 11.39 -9.78 -8.50
CA VAL A 63 10.50 -9.54 -7.37
C VAL A 63 9.86 -8.17 -7.56
N PRO A 64 8.53 -8.04 -7.47
CA PRO A 64 7.90 -6.72 -7.47
C PRO A 64 8.48 -5.89 -6.32
N HIS A 65 8.68 -4.59 -6.51
CA HIS A 65 9.12 -3.73 -5.41
C HIS A 65 8.04 -3.60 -4.33
N PHE A 66 6.79 -3.61 -4.76
CA PHE A 66 5.62 -3.60 -3.89
C PHE A 66 4.41 -4.23 -4.57
N LEU A 67 3.42 -4.57 -3.75
CA LEU A 67 2.06 -4.86 -4.17
C LEU A 67 1.11 -3.90 -3.47
N THR A 68 0.15 -3.32 -4.19
CA THR A 68 -0.81 -2.34 -3.68
C THR A 68 -2.23 -2.78 -3.95
N ARG A 69 -3.11 -2.51 -2.99
CA ARG A 69 -4.56 -2.62 -3.11
C ARG A 69 -5.23 -1.38 -2.54
N SER A 70 -6.24 -0.90 -3.25
CA SER A 70 -6.98 0.32 -2.90
C SER A 70 -8.45 0.00 -2.69
N TYR A 71 -9.07 0.68 -1.74
CA TYR A 71 -10.45 0.48 -1.31
C TYR A 71 -11.20 1.81 -1.30
N ILE A 72 -12.47 1.77 -1.69
CA ILE A 72 -13.40 2.90 -1.63
C ILE A 72 -14.68 2.47 -0.92
N ARG A 73 -15.40 3.43 -0.33
CA ARG A 73 -16.66 3.12 0.34
C ARG A 73 -17.80 2.94 -0.68
N GLN A 74 -18.56 1.86 -0.54
CA GLN A 74 -19.78 1.61 -1.30
C GLN A 74 -20.77 2.77 -1.15
N ASN A 75 -21.49 3.08 -2.22
CA ASN A 75 -22.55 4.10 -2.29
C ASN A 75 -22.12 5.55 -2.04
N ASP A 76 -20.82 5.84 -1.97
CA ASP A 76 -20.37 7.22 -1.98
C ASP A 76 -20.51 7.80 -3.41
N LYS A 77 -21.50 8.70 -3.59
CA LYS A 77 -21.75 9.36 -4.88
C LYS A 77 -20.57 10.24 -5.32
N HIS A 78 -19.73 10.66 -4.38
CA HIS A 78 -18.55 11.47 -4.61
C HIS A 78 -17.43 10.95 -3.71
N VAL A 79 -16.77 9.87 -4.14
CA VAL A 79 -15.61 9.30 -3.44
C VAL A 79 -14.60 10.41 -3.14
N GLN A 80 -14.64 10.93 -1.92
CA GLN A 80 -13.72 11.97 -1.44
C GLN A 80 -12.53 11.33 -0.72
N HIS A 81 -12.70 10.09 -0.28
CA HIS A 81 -11.69 9.35 0.45
C HIS A 81 -11.49 7.93 -0.10
N ALA A 82 -10.27 7.44 0.03
CA ALA A 82 -9.92 6.05 -0.26
C ALA A 82 -8.92 5.54 0.77
N LEU A 83 -8.97 4.24 1.04
CA LEU A 83 -7.98 3.54 1.84
C LEU A 83 -7.06 2.80 0.88
N VAL A 84 -5.75 2.89 1.07
CA VAL A 84 -4.76 2.19 0.26
C VAL A 84 -3.88 1.38 1.20
N VAL A 85 -3.55 0.15 0.81
CA VAL A 85 -2.59 -0.70 1.51
C VAL A 85 -1.56 -1.16 0.51
N SER A 86 -0.28 -1.01 0.84
CA SER A 86 0.83 -1.42 0.01
C SER A 86 1.81 -2.23 0.84
N VAL A 87 2.21 -3.40 0.36
CA VAL A 87 3.33 -4.14 0.96
C VAL A 87 4.56 -3.86 0.12
N GLN A 88 5.53 -3.17 0.72
CA GLN A 88 6.81 -2.85 0.11
C GLN A 88 7.84 -3.92 0.50
N TYR A 89 8.54 -4.49 -0.48
CA TYR A 89 9.54 -5.53 -0.23
C TYR A 89 10.97 -5.04 -0.44
N THR A 90 11.18 -4.12 -1.38
CA THR A 90 12.50 -3.60 -1.75
C THR A 90 12.41 -2.15 -2.18
N HIS A 91 13.44 -1.32 -1.96
CA HIS A 91 13.45 0.06 -2.45
C HIS A 91 14.81 0.41 -3.08
N PRO A 92 14.87 1.03 -4.28
CA PRO A 92 16.13 1.31 -4.96
C PRO A 92 17.14 2.15 -4.16
N LEU A 93 16.63 3.03 -3.28
CA LEU A 93 17.46 3.90 -2.44
C LEU A 93 17.88 3.25 -1.10
N HIS A 94 17.43 2.02 -0.80
CA HIS A 94 17.73 1.32 0.45
C HIS A 94 18.32 -0.06 0.16
N GLU A 95 19.65 -0.19 0.35
CA GLU A 95 20.38 -1.45 0.10
C GLU A 95 19.90 -2.61 1.00
N ARG A 96 19.47 -2.28 2.22
CA ARG A 96 18.78 -3.20 3.14
C ARG A 96 17.40 -2.64 3.41
N PHE A 97 16.39 -3.42 3.08
CA PHE A 97 15.00 -3.03 3.25
C PHE A 97 14.25 -4.20 3.88
N ASP A 98 13.79 -4.01 5.10
CA ASP A 98 12.89 -4.97 5.74
C ASP A 98 11.48 -4.74 5.17
N PRO A 99 10.76 -5.79 4.75
CA PRO A 99 9.43 -5.60 4.19
C PRO A 99 8.48 -4.93 5.17
N VAL A 100 7.65 -4.01 4.68
CA VAL A 100 6.69 -3.24 5.47
C VAL A 100 5.31 -3.29 4.86
N VAL A 101 4.29 -3.20 5.71
CA VAL A 101 2.91 -2.91 5.29
C VAL A 101 2.68 -1.42 5.50
N LEU A 102 2.54 -0.70 4.39
CA LEU A 102 2.12 0.69 4.37
C LEU A 102 0.60 0.77 4.25
N VAL A 103 0.04 1.73 4.95
CA VAL A 103 -1.36 2.09 4.86
C VAL A 103 -1.45 3.58 4.58
N GLY A 104 -2.39 3.96 3.73
CA GLY A 104 -2.72 5.34 3.48
C GLY A 104 -4.21 5.60 3.54
N ASP A 105 -4.55 6.69 4.20
CA ASP A 105 -5.86 7.33 4.13
C ASP A 105 -5.75 8.56 3.22
N VAL A 106 -6.42 8.49 2.07
CA VAL A 106 -6.25 9.44 0.98
C VAL A 106 -7.50 10.29 0.84
N ALA A 107 -7.36 11.61 1.01
CA ALA A 107 -8.37 12.60 0.69
C ALA A 107 -8.07 13.30 -0.65
N PHE A 108 -9.05 13.39 -1.53
CA PHE A 108 -8.87 13.90 -2.91
C PHE A 108 -9.49 15.28 -3.10
N LYS A 109 -8.79 16.17 -3.79
CA LYS A 109 -9.34 17.49 -4.18
C LYS A 109 -10.52 17.37 -5.16
N GLN A 110 -10.52 16.33 -5.99
CA GLN A 110 -11.54 16.11 -7.02
C GLN A 110 -12.08 14.68 -7.01
N PRO A 111 -13.30 14.45 -6.51
CA PRO A 111 -13.88 13.10 -6.36
C PRO A 111 -14.06 12.32 -7.66
N LYS A 112 -14.18 13.02 -8.80
CA LYS A 112 -14.53 12.40 -10.09
C LYS A 112 -13.41 11.56 -10.71
N GLN A 113 -12.19 11.62 -10.19
CA GLN A 113 -11.03 10.94 -10.78
C GLN A 113 -10.33 9.95 -9.85
N VAL A 114 -10.89 9.67 -8.67
CA VAL A 114 -10.24 8.83 -7.63
C VAL A 114 -9.84 7.45 -8.16
N VAL A 115 -10.78 6.72 -8.77
CA VAL A 115 -10.52 5.37 -9.29
C VAL A 115 -9.40 5.39 -10.33
N LYS A 116 -9.44 6.34 -11.27
CA LYS A 116 -8.41 6.48 -12.31
C LYS A 116 -7.06 6.83 -11.69
N LEU A 117 -7.02 7.78 -10.76
CA LEU A 117 -5.80 8.23 -10.12
C LEU A 117 -5.09 7.09 -9.38
N LEU A 118 -5.84 6.32 -8.58
CA LEU A 118 -5.30 5.18 -7.83
C LEU A 118 -4.95 4.00 -8.75
N THR A 119 -5.61 3.87 -9.90
CA THR A 119 -5.25 2.89 -10.93
C THR A 119 -3.92 3.25 -11.61
N ASP A 120 -3.76 4.52 -11.98
CA ASP A 120 -2.60 5.03 -12.72
C ASP A 120 -1.36 5.24 -11.82
N LYS A 121 -1.55 5.40 -10.51
CA LYS A 121 -0.49 5.68 -9.52
C LYS A 121 -0.43 4.65 -8.39
N PRO A 122 -0.20 3.36 -8.69
CA PRO A 122 -0.12 2.31 -7.65
C PRO A 122 1.08 2.48 -6.70
N TRP A 123 2.05 3.31 -7.10
CA TRP A 123 3.25 3.68 -6.34
C TRP A 123 3.01 4.79 -5.31
N LEU A 124 1.79 5.35 -5.19
CA LEU A 124 1.51 6.54 -4.37
C LEU A 124 1.99 6.41 -2.92
N LEU A 125 1.72 5.27 -2.25
CA LEU A 125 2.14 5.07 -0.86
C LEU A 125 3.65 4.93 -0.70
N LYS A 126 4.31 4.20 -1.60
CA LYS A 126 5.77 4.10 -1.64
C LYS A 126 6.38 5.51 -1.75
N TYR A 127 5.91 6.29 -2.72
CA TYR A 127 6.41 7.64 -2.93
C TYR A 127 6.17 8.53 -1.70
N ALA A 128 4.97 8.48 -1.12
CA ALA A 128 4.67 9.24 0.08
C ALA A 128 5.58 8.87 1.25
N ALA A 129 5.76 7.58 1.54
CA ALA A 129 6.54 7.12 2.69
C ALA A 129 8.05 7.28 2.52
N PHE A 130 8.59 7.06 1.31
CA PHE A 130 10.04 6.91 1.11
C PHE A 130 10.67 7.91 0.14
N GLU A 131 9.88 8.66 -0.61
CA GLU A 131 10.40 9.58 -1.65
C GLU A 131 9.90 11.03 -1.48
N SER A 132 8.99 11.28 -0.53
CA SER A 132 8.39 12.60 -0.29
C SER A 132 9.02 13.36 0.89
N THR A 133 8.45 14.51 1.26
CA THR A 133 8.96 15.38 2.33
C THR A 133 9.01 14.70 3.70
N ILE A 134 8.17 13.70 3.95
CA ILE A 134 8.17 12.95 5.22
C ILE A 134 9.17 11.79 5.23
N ALA A 135 9.80 11.47 4.10
CA ALA A 135 10.64 10.29 3.95
C ALA A 135 11.88 10.30 4.88
N SER A 136 12.36 11.49 5.24
CA SER A 136 13.50 11.63 6.16
C SER A 136 13.17 11.23 7.60
N SER A 137 11.90 11.18 7.96
CA SER A 137 11.41 10.91 9.32
C SER A 137 10.50 9.68 9.41
N PHE A 138 10.15 9.05 8.29
CA PHE A 138 9.20 7.95 8.27
C PHE A 138 9.83 6.68 8.86
N GLU A 139 9.15 6.11 9.85
CA GLU A 139 9.47 4.79 10.40
C GLU A 139 8.18 3.93 10.45
N PRO A 140 8.25 2.61 10.14
CA PRO A 140 7.08 1.73 10.12
C PRO A 140 6.72 1.25 11.54
N THR A 141 6.40 2.19 12.43
CA THR A 141 6.09 1.96 13.85
C THR A 141 4.59 2.09 14.18
N GLY A 142 3.76 2.29 13.15
CA GLY A 142 2.34 2.66 13.29
C GLY A 142 2.10 4.16 13.48
N GLU A 143 3.14 4.98 13.59
CA GLU A 143 2.98 6.43 13.65
C GLU A 143 2.44 6.99 12.32
N ARG A 144 1.48 7.93 12.40
CA ARG A 144 0.85 8.55 11.24
C ARG A 144 1.57 9.83 10.84
N PHE A 145 1.91 9.92 9.56
CA PHE A 145 2.50 11.10 8.93
C PHE A 145 1.53 11.67 7.91
N SER A 146 1.21 12.96 8.02
CA SER A 146 0.38 13.67 7.04
C SER A 146 1.25 14.33 5.98
N THR A 147 0.92 14.14 4.72
CA THR A 147 1.62 14.76 3.59
C THR A 147 0.66 15.07 2.43
N GLN A 148 1.15 15.82 1.44
CA GLN A 148 0.46 16.08 0.18
C GLN A 148 1.42 15.73 -0.96
N PRO A 149 1.54 14.44 -1.34
CA PRO A 149 2.64 13.97 -2.19
C PRO A 149 2.51 14.45 -3.65
N ILE A 150 1.29 14.68 -4.13
CA ILE A 150 0.98 15.13 -5.49
C ILE A 150 -0.16 16.16 -5.47
N GLU A 151 -0.34 16.90 -6.56
CA GLU A 151 -1.29 18.01 -6.64
C GLU A 151 -2.75 17.57 -6.49
N GLU A 152 -3.11 16.40 -7.02
CA GLU A 152 -4.48 15.87 -7.02
C GLU A 152 -4.97 15.42 -5.63
N ILE A 153 -4.03 15.16 -4.71
CA ILE A 153 -4.30 14.77 -3.33
C ILE A 153 -4.43 16.03 -2.47
N GLU A 154 -5.49 16.09 -1.67
CA GLU A 154 -5.68 17.13 -0.66
C GLU A 154 -4.85 16.82 0.58
N ARG A 155 -4.94 15.59 1.05
CA ARG A 155 -4.20 15.08 2.19
C ARG A 155 -4.00 13.57 2.05
N LEU A 156 -2.83 13.10 2.42
CA LEU A 156 -2.54 11.68 2.60
C LEU A 156 -1.96 11.50 3.99
N ASP A 157 -2.67 10.75 4.84
CA ASP A 157 -2.09 10.23 6.07
C ASP A 157 -1.51 8.86 5.78
N VAL A 158 -0.22 8.68 6.02
CA VAL A 158 0.48 7.42 5.80
C VAL A 158 1.07 6.92 7.11
N TRP A 159 0.97 5.61 7.32
CA TRP A 159 1.62 4.90 8.42
C TRP A 159 2.01 3.51 7.93
N GLY A 160 2.80 2.80 8.70
CA GLY A 160 3.10 1.42 8.37
C GLY A 160 3.62 0.63 9.55
N HIS A 161 3.68 -0.68 9.35
CA HIS A 161 4.15 -1.67 10.31
C HIS A 161 5.15 -2.59 9.64
N SER A 162 6.01 -3.23 10.41
CA SER A 162 6.84 -4.31 9.87
C SER A 162 5.94 -5.41 9.28
N PHE A 163 6.29 -5.96 8.11
CA PHE A 163 5.56 -7.09 7.55
C PHE A 163 5.60 -8.32 8.47
N THR A 164 6.63 -8.42 9.31
CA THR A 164 6.78 -9.51 10.29
C THR A 164 5.74 -9.46 11.41
N GLU A 165 5.03 -8.35 11.57
CA GLU A 165 3.94 -8.18 12.52
C GLU A 165 2.59 -8.67 11.99
N MET A 166 2.50 -9.04 10.70
CA MET A 166 1.29 -9.59 10.09
C MET A 166 1.41 -11.11 10.06
N ARG A 167 1.12 -11.79 11.17
CA ARG A 167 1.35 -13.25 11.27
C ARG A 167 0.09 -14.07 11.14
N ASP A 168 -1.04 -13.50 11.54
CA ASP A 168 -2.32 -14.18 11.55
C ASP A 168 -3.49 -13.23 11.24
N VAL A 169 -4.70 -13.79 11.26
CA VAL A 169 -5.94 -13.08 10.96
C VAL A 169 -6.23 -11.99 12.00
N GLU A 170 -5.80 -12.15 13.25
CA GLU A 170 -6.03 -11.15 14.31
C GLU A 170 -5.21 -9.89 14.03
N ASP A 171 -3.95 -10.05 13.60
CA ASP A 171 -3.10 -8.93 13.18
C ASP A 171 -3.70 -8.15 12.00
N VAL A 172 -4.21 -8.86 10.98
CA VAL A 172 -4.85 -8.24 9.81
C VAL A 172 -6.17 -7.56 10.18
N THR A 173 -6.93 -8.15 11.10
CA THR A 173 -8.16 -7.54 11.63
C THR A 173 -7.86 -6.22 12.33
N ARG A 174 -6.83 -6.19 13.19
CA ARG A 174 -6.37 -4.96 13.86
C ARG A 174 -5.94 -3.90 12.84
N LEU A 175 -5.23 -4.28 11.78
CA LEU A 175 -4.85 -3.37 10.70
C LEU A 175 -6.09 -2.77 10.02
N ALA A 176 -7.09 -3.60 9.69
CA ALA A 176 -8.35 -3.14 9.09
C ALA A 176 -9.11 -2.17 10.01
N GLU A 177 -9.13 -2.43 11.32
CA GLU A 177 -9.73 -1.53 12.31
C GLU A 177 -8.99 -0.19 12.40
N GLU A 178 -7.66 -0.23 12.34
CA GLU A 178 -6.82 0.97 12.31
C GLU A 178 -7.09 1.83 11.07
N MET A 179 -7.23 1.19 9.90
CA MET A 179 -7.53 1.84 8.62
C MET A 179 -8.82 2.66 8.66
N ILE A 180 -9.88 2.10 9.23
CA ILE A 180 -11.21 2.71 9.23
C ILE A 180 -11.46 3.64 10.42
N LYS A 181 -10.57 3.65 11.44
CA LYS A 181 -10.78 4.44 12.65
C LYS A 181 -11.00 5.93 12.37
N GLY A 182 -10.26 6.50 11.40
CA GLY A 182 -10.43 7.90 10.99
C GLY A 182 -11.73 8.21 10.23
N HIS A 183 -12.42 7.18 9.72
CA HIS A 183 -13.61 7.28 8.87
C HIS A 183 -14.91 6.97 9.62
N LEU A 184 -14.81 6.43 10.84
CA LEU A 184 -15.95 6.05 11.69
C LEU A 184 -16.28 7.10 12.76
N GLU A 185 -15.42 8.09 12.98
CA GLU A 185 -15.69 9.19 13.90
C GLU A 185 -16.59 10.25 13.21
N PRO A 186 -17.81 10.52 13.72
CA PRO A 186 -18.65 11.57 13.17
C PRO A 186 -17.99 12.93 13.43
N GLY A 187 -17.52 13.59 12.37
CA GLY A 187 -16.95 14.94 12.45
C GLY A 187 -15.56 15.12 11.84
N THR A 188 -14.96 14.09 11.24
CA THR A 188 -13.80 14.29 10.37
C THR A 188 -14.31 14.97 9.07
N PRO A 189 -13.78 16.16 8.72
CA PRO A 189 -14.32 17.02 7.66
C PRO A 189 -14.30 16.38 6.27
#